data_AF-A0A2V9MES4-F1
#
_entry.id   AF-A0A2V9MES4-F1
#
_cell.length_a   1.000
_cell.length_b   1.000
_cell.length_c   1.000
_cell.angle_alpha   90.00
_cell.angle_beta   90.00
_cell.angle_gamma   90.00
#
_symmetry.space_group_name_H-M   'P 1'
#
loop_
_entity.id
_entity.type
_entity.pdbx_description
1 polymer ?
#
loop_
_entity_poly.entity_id
_entity_poly.type
_entity_poly.pdbx_seq_one_letter_code
_entity_poly.pdbx_strand_id
1 'polypeptide(L)'
;MQLKDGERERVRQYASPLTYSLECLYRLWLSGPHSRMTLHDQLAVAETANPGAFFDKEETLPLLVDEQGYTRIDRTRGKPVMACLEPKRNEFMEYYISHLVGQRLGMKP
;
A
#
# COMPACT_ATOMS: atom_id res chain seq x y z
N MET A 1 6.24 -0.77 -2.80
CA MET A 1 6.02 -0.54 -1.35
C MET A 1 5.98 -1.90 -0.65
N GLN A 2 6.91 -2.25 0.24
CA GLN A 2 6.94 -3.57 0.91
C GLN A 2 7.30 -3.43 2.40
N LEU A 3 6.80 -4.34 3.23
CA LEU A 3 7.19 -4.46 4.63
C LEU A 3 8.63 -5.00 4.75
N LYS A 4 9.45 -4.32 5.53
CA LYS A 4 10.75 -4.79 6.00
C LYS A 4 10.56 -5.83 7.11
N ASP A 5 11.61 -6.61 7.37
CA ASP A 5 11.53 -7.73 8.32
C ASP A 5 11.19 -7.24 9.75
N GLY A 6 11.73 -6.10 10.19
CA GLY A 6 11.38 -5.50 11.49
C GLY A 6 9.93 -4.99 11.58
N GLU A 7 9.37 -4.49 10.47
CA GLU A 7 7.97 -4.06 10.40
C GLU A 7 7.02 -5.27 10.46
N ARG A 8 7.40 -6.39 9.84
CA ARG A 8 6.65 -7.65 9.93
C ARG A 8 6.65 -8.19 11.36
N GLU A 9 7.79 -8.11 12.05
CA GLU A 9 7.88 -8.56 13.44
C GLU A 9 6.98 -7.71 14.36
N ARG A 10 6.91 -6.39 14.17
CA ARG A 10 5.94 -5.53 14.87
C ARG A 10 4.49 -5.99 14.67
N VAL A 11 4.10 -6.34 13.44
CA VAL A 11 2.74 -6.84 13.14
C VAL A 11 2.49 -8.19 13.81
N ARG A 12 3.48 -9.10 13.78
CA ARG A 12 3.38 -10.44 14.38
C ARG A 12 3.14 -10.38 15.91
N GLN A 13 3.81 -9.46 16.60
CA GLN A 13 3.75 -9.37 18.06
C GLN A 13 2.37 -8.98 18.62
N TYR A 14 1.50 -8.37 17.81
CA TYR A 14 0.17 -7.92 18.26
C TYR A 14 -0.86 -9.07 18.43
N ALA A 15 -0.57 -10.27 17.90
CA ALA A 15 -1.31 -11.51 18.15
C ALA A 15 -2.85 -11.39 18.14
N SER A 16 -3.40 -10.78 17.08
CA SER A 16 -4.83 -10.68 16.81
C SER A 16 -5.26 -11.60 15.65
N PRO A 17 -6.56 -11.95 15.52
CA PRO A 17 -7.03 -12.74 14.37
C PRO A 17 -6.69 -12.11 13.02
N LEU A 18 -6.72 -10.77 12.93
CA LEU A 18 -6.33 -10.01 11.76
C LEU A 18 -4.83 -10.15 11.45
N THR A 19 -3.98 -9.90 12.44
CA THR A 19 -2.51 -9.96 12.25
C THR A 19 -2.02 -11.39 11.99
N TYR A 20 -2.69 -12.39 12.57
CA TYR A 20 -2.47 -13.80 12.22
C TYR A 20 -2.81 -14.11 10.77
N SER A 21 -4.00 -13.69 10.30
CA SER A 21 -4.43 -13.91 8.92
C SER A 21 -3.49 -13.22 7.92
N LEU A 22 -3.06 -12.00 8.22
CA LEU A 22 -2.06 -11.29 7.44
C LEU A 22 -0.72 -12.02 7.41
N GLU A 23 -0.28 -12.59 8.54
CA GLU A 23 0.95 -13.39 8.57
C GLU A 23 0.84 -14.62 7.66
N CYS A 24 -0.29 -15.33 7.68
CA CYS A 24 -0.53 -16.47 6.78
C CYS A 24 -0.41 -16.06 5.30
N LEU A 25 -1.03 -14.94 4.93
CA LEU A 25 -0.92 -14.38 3.57
C LEU A 25 0.54 -14.01 3.25
N TYR A 26 1.25 -13.38 4.19
CA TYR A 26 2.65 -13.00 4.00
C TYR A 26 3.56 -14.19 3.82
N ARG A 27 3.30 -15.33 4.48
CA ARG A 27 4.08 -16.57 4.33
C ARG A 27 3.88 -17.20 2.96
N LEU A 28 2.66 -17.20 2.42
CA LEU A 28 2.40 -17.69 1.06
C LEU A 28 3.21 -16.92 0.01
N TRP A 29 3.44 -15.64 0.26
CA TRP A 29 4.16 -14.75 -0.65
C TRP A 29 5.68 -14.73 -0.39
N LEU A 30 6.18 -15.53 0.56
CA LEU A 30 7.61 -15.72 0.78
C LEU A 30 8.17 -16.99 0.10
N SER A 31 7.35 -17.73 -0.64
CA SER A 31 7.79 -18.96 -1.33
C SER A 31 8.79 -18.69 -2.47
N GLY A 32 9.06 -17.43 -2.83
CA GLY A 32 10.12 -17.03 -3.74
C GLY A 32 10.77 -15.69 -3.37
N PRO A 33 12.06 -15.46 -3.72
CA PRO A 33 12.76 -14.21 -3.43
C PRO A 33 12.15 -12.98 -4.15
N HIS A 34 11.38 -13.20 -5.22
CA HIS A 34 10.69 -12.15 -5.98
C HIS A 34 9.22 -11.95 -5.59
N SER A 35 8.66 -12.75 -4.69
CA SER A 35 7.22 -12.74 -4.39
C SER A 35 6.84 -11.89 -3.18
N ARG A 36 7.77 -11.10 -2.61
CA ARG A 36 7.48 -10.27 -1.43
C ARG A 36 6.28 -9.35 -1.68
N MET A 37 5.27 -9.48 -0.82
CA MET A 37 4.06 -8.69 -0.90
C MET A 37 4.30 -7.21 -0.98
N THR A 38 3.73 -6.62 -2.03
CA THR A 38 3.63 -5.20 -2.21
C THR A 38 2.32 -4.69 -1.61
N LEU A 39 2.37 -3.52 -0.99
CA LEU A 39 1.24 -2.86 -0.34
C LEU A 39 0.60 -1.78 -1.25
N HIS A 40 0.49 -2.05 -2.55
CA HIS A 40 -0.01 -1.05 -3.51
C HIS A 40 -1.47 -0.70 -3.25
N ASP A 41 -2.31 -1.72 -3.06
CA ASP A 41 -3.74 -1.51 -2.82
C ASP A 41 -3.99 -0.86 -1.46
N GLN A 42 -3.25 -1.27 -0.43
CA GLN A 42 -3.35 -0.68 0.91
C GLN A 42 -2.93 0.80 0.90
N LEU A 43 -1.91 1.16 0.13
CA LEU A 43 -1.53 2.56 -0.07
C LEU A 43 -2.64 3.34 -0.77
N ALA A 44 -3.22 2.80 -1.84
CA ALA A 44 -4.31 3.47 -2.55
C ALA A 44 -5.54 3.70 -1.65
N VAL A 45 -5.88 2.72 -0.81
CA VAL A 45 -6.97 2.85 0.18
C VAL A 45 -6.64 3.93 1.21
N ALA A 46 -5.43 3.93 1.76
CA ALA A 46 -5.00 4.91 2.75
C ALA A 46 -5.03 6.34 2.18
N GLU A 47 -4.51 6.52 0.96
CA GLU A 47 -4.50 7.80 0.25
C GLU A 47 -5.92 8.27 -0.09
N THR A 48 -6.81 7.37 -0.48
CA THR A 48 -8.22 7.70 -0.70
C THR A 48 -8.90 8.18 0.59
N ALA A 49 -8.57 7.56 1.72
CA ALA A 49 -9.12 7.94 3.02
C ALA A 49 -8.51 9.24 3.58
N ASN A 50 -7.27 9.57 3.20
CA ASN A 50 -6.56 10.78 3.63
C ASN A 50 -5.71 11.36 2.48
N PRO A 51 -6.33 12.11 1.55
CA PRO A 51 -5.64 12.65 0.38
C PRO A 51 -4.47 13.61 0.74
N GLY A 52 -3.36 13.49 0.03
CA GLY A 52 -2.10 14.23 0.21
C GLY A 52 -1.19 13.67 1.31
N ALA A 53 -1.62 12.64 2.05
CA ALA A 53 -0.90 12.18 3.23
C ALA A 53 0.31 11.29 2.89
N PHE A 54 0.22 10.49 1.84
CA PHE A 54 1.19 9.41 1.58
C PHE A 54 2.00 9.58 0.30
N PHE A 55 1.90 10.72 -0.37
CA PHE A 55 2.73 11.08 -1.52
C PHE A 55 3.37 12.45 -1.32
N ASP A 56 4.64 12.59 -1.70
CA ASP A 56 5.35 13.88 -1.70
C ASP A 56 4.97 14.72 -2.91
N LYS A 57 4.51 14.07 -3.98
CA LYS A 57 4.28 14.71 -5.26
C LYS A 57 3.00 14.21 -5.90
N GLU A 58 2.11 15.14 -6.23
CA GLU A 58 0.89 14.84 -6.98
C GLU A 58 0.83 15.76 -8.18
N GLU A 59 0.63 15.17 -9.36
CA GLU A 59 0.55 15.94 -10.60
C GLU A 59 -0.70 15.54 -11.38
N THR A 60 -1.44 16.54 -11.86
CA THR A 60 -2.48 16.29 -12.87
C THR A 60 -1.80 16.12 -14.22
N LEU A 61 -1.79 14.88 -14.71
CA LEU A 61 -1.19 14.50 -15.98
C LEU A 61 -2.27 14.12 -17.00
N PRO A 62 -2.09 14.45 -18.30
CA PRO A 62 -2.98 13.98 -19.34
C PRO A 62 -2.65 12.52 -19.68
N LEU A 63 -3.36 11.57 -19.07
CA LEU A 63 -3.09 10.14 -19.17
C LEU A 63 -4.07 9.42 -20.10
N LEU A 64 -3.57 8.41 -20.80
CA LEU A 64 -4.38 7.39 -21.47
C LEU A 64 -3.78 6.01 -21.26
N VAL A 65 -4.58 4.98 -21.50
CA VAL A 65 -4.11 3.59 -21.57
C VAL A 65 -4.00 3.21 -23.05
N ASP A 66 -2.82 2.76 -23.48
CA ASP A 66 -2.60 2.33 -24.85
C ASP A 66 -3.20 0.94 -25.13
N GLU A 67 -3.15 0.50 -26.39
CA GLU A 67 -3.72 -0.78 -26.83
C GLU A 67 -3.04 -2.00 -26.19
N GLN A 68 -1.86 -1.81 -25.59
CA GLN A 68 -1.11 -2.84 -24.88
C GLN A 68 -1.35 -2.82 -23.37
N GLY A 69 -2.16 -1.87 -22.88
CA GLY A 69 -2.48 -1.73 -21.46
C GLY A 69 -1.51 -0.87 -20.65
N TYR A 70 -0.58 -0.15 -21.29
CA TYR A 70 0.31 0.76 -20.57
C TYR A 70 -0.32 2.13 -20.35
N THR A 71 -0.14 2.69 -19.16
CA THR A 71 -0.44 4.09 -18.87
C THR A 71 0.61 5.00 -19.52
N ARG A 72 0.17 5.90 -20.41
CA ARG A 72 1.02 6.85 -21.15
C ARG A 72 0.58 8.28 -20.90
N ILE A 73 1.54 9.20 -20.92
CA ILE A 73 1.26 10.65 -20.98
C ILE A 73 1.04 11.03 -22.45
N ASP A 74 -0.15 11.54 -22.79
CA ASP A 74 -0.51 11.99 -24.14
C ASP A 74 -1.23 13.34 -24.03
N ARG A 75 -0.58 14.42 -24.49
CA ARG A 75 -1.10 15.79 -24.38
C ARG A 75 -2.30 16.08 -25.29
N THR A 76 -2.56 15.23 -26.27
CA THR A 76 -3.62 15.42 -27.27
C THR A 76 -4.86 14.61 -26.94
N ARG A 77 -4.70 13.37 -26.49
CA ARG A 77 -5.80 12.42 -26.24
C ARG A 77 -5.95 12.02 -24.77
N GLY A 78 -4.97 12.34 -23.93
CA GLY A 78 -4.99 12.01 -22.51
C GLY A 78 -6.05 12.79 -21.75
N LYS A 79 -6.64 12.14 -20.74
CA LYS A 79 -7.56 12.79 -19.80
C LYS A 79 -6.77 13.33 -18.61
N PRO A 80 -7.16 14.49 -18.04
CA PRO A 80 -6.51 15.01 -16.84
C PRO A 80 -6.81 14.06 -15.67
N VAL A 81 -5.76 13.40 -15.17
CA VAL A 81 -5.82 12.48 -14.03
C VAL A 81 -4.76 12.89 -13.02
N MET A 82 -5.16 12.96 -11.75
CA MET A 82 -4.20 13.14 -10.66
C MET A 82 -3.39 11.86 -10.48
N ALA A 83 -2.09 11.95 -10.77
CA ALA A 83 -1.13 10.88 -10.58
C ALA A 83 -0.37 11.14 -9.28
N CYS A 84 -0.44 10.18 -8.37
CA CYS A 84 0.34 10.18 -7.13
C CYS A 84 1.76 9.66 -7.43
N LEU A 85 2.75 10.53 -7.26
CA LEU A 85 4.16 10.31 -7.53
C LEU A 85 4.93 10.36 -6.20
N GLU A 86 6.06 9.65 -6.11
CA GLU A 86 6.95 9.71 -4.94
C GLU A 86 6.26 9.33 -3.61
N PRO A 87 6.05 8.02 -3.34
CA PRO A 87 5.39 7.59 -2.12
C PRO A 87 6.22 7.87 -0.86
N LYS A 88 5.58 8.46 0.15
CA LYS A 88 6.06 8.65 1.53
C LYS A 88 6.06 7.33 2.29
N ARG A 89 7.03 6.48 1.98
CA ARG A 89 7.07 5.08 2.45
C ARG A 89 7.01 4.97 3.98
N ASN A 90 7.74 5.79 4.71
CA ASN A 90 7.87 5.63 6.16
C ASN A 90 6.58 6.05 6.87
N GLU A 91 5.98 7.14 6.41
CA GLU A 91 4.70 7.69 6.86
C GLU A 91 3.58 6.69 6.62
N PHE A 92 3.53 6.10 5.42
CA PHE A 92 2.57 5.05 5.11
C PHE A 92 2.77 3.81 5.98
N MET A 93 4.00 3.35 6.19
CA MET A 93 4.26 2.15 7.01
C MET A 93 3.88 2.38 8.47
N GLU A 94 4.18 3.55 9.02
CA GLU A 94 3.82 3.87 10.40
C GLU A 94 2.30 3.96 10.56
N TYR A 95 1.61 4.61 9.61
CA TYR A 95 0.14 4.62 9.56
C TYR A 95 -0.43 3.21 9.48
N TYR A 96 0.04 2.41 8.52
CA TYR A 96 -0.48 1.07 8.24
C TYR A 96 -0.30 0.13 9.43
N ILE A 97 0.91 0.07 10.00
CA ILE A 97 1.19 -0.78 11.15
C ILE A 97 0.40 -0.30 12.37
N SER A 98 0.37 1.00 12.64
CA SER A 98 -0.41 1.57 13.74
C SER A 98 -1.89 1.24 13.62
N HIS A 99 -2.43 1.26 12.41
CA HIS A 99 -3.83 0.89 12.17
C HIS A 99 -4.07 -0.61 12.45
N LEU A 100 -3.17 -1.49 11.99
CA LEU A 100 -3.28 -2.94 12.23
C LEU A 100 -3.20 -3.30 13.72
N VAL A 101 -2.31 -2.65 14.48
CA VAL A 101 -2.13 -2.91 15.92
C VAL A 101 -3.02 -2.04 16.81
N GLY A 102 -3.75 -1.09 16.23
CA GLY A 102 -4.75 -0.30 16.94
C GLY A 102 -6.13 -0.96 16.94
N GLN A 103 -6.39 -1.84 15.96
CA GLN A 103 -7.68 -2.52 15.83
C GLN A 103 -7.80 -3.69 16.82
N ARG A 104 -8.67 -3.54 17.82
CA ARG A 104 -9.05 -4.62 18.76
C ARG A 104 -10.06 -5.62 18.16
N LEU A 105 -10.18 -5.69 16.84
CA LEU A 105 -11.17 -6.53 16.18
C LEU A 105 -10.90 -8.01 16.47
N GLY A 106 -11.86 -8.68 17.11
CA GLY A 106 -11.78 -10.11 17.43
C GLY A 106 -10.86 -10.47 18.61
N MET A 107 -10.38 -9.49 19.37
CA MET A 107 -9.67 -9.76 20.63
C MET A 107 -10.69 -9.97 21.76
N LYS A 108 -10.49 -11.01 22.59
CA LYS A 108 -11.25 -11.15 23.84
C LYS A 108 -10.87 -9.99 24.78
N PRO A 109 -11.84 -9.41 25.51
CA PRO A 109 -11.57 -8.34 26.48
C PRO A 109 -10.62 -8.80 27.59
#